data_AF-A0A239BRJ9-F1
#
_entry.id   AF-A0A239BRJ9-F1
#
_cell.length_a   1.000
_cell.length_b   1.000
_cell.length_c   1.000
_cell.angle_alpha   90.00
_cell.angle_beta   90.00
_cell.angle_gamma   90.00
#
_symmetry.space_group_name_H-M   'P 1'
#
loop_
_entity.id
_entity.type
_entity.pdbx_description
1 polymer ?
#
loop_
_entity_poly.entity_id
_entity_poly.type
_entity_poly.pdbx_seq_one_letter_code
_entity_poly.pdbx_strand_id
1 'polypeptide(L)'
;MGLDITHYKATFEKAEINSLFYIDQGIYADTGGIVRENFSGFNVRFDYFKNYIQEIDCPVELDSVIIVNDKKDSKRIEKHFKSSGRKIFVKENENQLHHDLTEFEKSSGYSNTAKCLDDFEYMGWTILKYYKTIKKEGFYYKKSGYQRKGMNNKFYKRFCSSNIYNFALKEDFDYSLLCVDYYWESDTRIMVEERKKEFNKSFINNFEKGASFMMVSY
;
A
#
# COMPACT_ATOMS: atom_id res chain seq x y z
N MET A 1 15.92 -12.40 8.56
CA MET A 1 14.93 -11.50 7.91
C MET A 1 13.62 -11.69 8.65
N GLY A 2 12.97 -10.61 9.08
CA GLY A 2 11.73 -10.70 9.85
C GLY A 2 10.57 -10.32 8.97
N LEU A 3 9.56 -11.19 8.86
CA LEU A 3 8.31 -10.88 8.18
C LEU A 3 7.48 -9.90 9.01
N ASP A 4 6.77 -9.05 8.28
CA ASP A 4 5.72 -8.21 8.79
C ASP A 4 4.37 -8.84 8.44
N ILE A 5 3.46 -8.81 9.41
CA ILE A 5 2.13 -9.39 9.27
C ILE A 5 1.13 -8.32 9.61
N THR A 6 0.20 -8.08 8.70
CA THR A 6 -0.79 -7.02 8.86
C THR A 6 -2.20 -7.60 8.71
N HIS A 7 -3.06 -7.31 9.66
CA HIS A 7 -4.49 -7.64 9.59
C HIS A 7 -5.24 -6.45 9.00
N TYR A 8 -6.00 -6.71 7.95
CA TYR A 8 -6.90 -5.76 7.31
C TYR A 8 -8.35 -6.23 7.40
N LYS A 9 -9.27 -5.28 7.35
CA LYS A 9 -10.71 -5.52 7.20
C LYS A 9 -11.24 -4.78 6.00
N ALA A 10 -12.06 -5.45 5.20
CA ALA A 10 -12.88 -4.82 4.19
C ALA A 10 -13.87 -3.83 4.83
N THR A 11 -14.18 -2.75 4.12
CA THR A 11 -15.08 -1.68 4.57
C THR A 11 -15.77 -1.00 3.39
N PHE A 12 -16.88 -0.30 3.67
CA PHE A 12 -17.54 0.63 2.76
C PHE A 12 -16.90 2.03 2.75
N GLU A 13 -16.10 2.33 3.76
CA GLU A 13 -15.55 3.67 3.97
C GLU A 13 -14.31 3.86 3.11
N LYS A 14 -14.37 4.86 2.22
CA LYS A 14 -13.19 5.41 1.56
C LYS A 14 -12.33 6.13 2.60
N ALA A 15 -11.01 6.01 2.49
CA ALA A 15 -10.09 6.76 3.33
C ALA A 15 -10.32 8.28 3.21
N GLU A 16 -10.18 9.01 4.31
CA GLU A 16 -10.32 10.47 4.31
C GLU A 16 -9.26 11.11 3.40
N ILE A 17 -9.76 12.06 2.61
CA ILE A 17 -9.17 12.63 1.41
C ILE A 17 -7.87 13.34 1.77
N ASN A 18 -6.73 12.82 1.28
CA ASN A 18 -5.50 13.56 0.94
C ASN A 18 -4.36 12.65 0.44
N SER A 19 -4.52 11.32 0.51
CA SER A 19 -3.61 10.40 -0.15
C SER A 19 -4.35 9.62 -1.24
N LEU A 20 -3.74 9.53 -2.42
CA LEU A 20 -4.11 8.48 -3.35
C LEU A 20 -3.84 7.17 -2.63
N PHE A 21 -4.90 6.38 -2.42
CA PHE A 21 -4.73 5.08 -1.83
C PHE A 21 -4.29 4.10 -2.91
N TYR A 22 -3.42 3.16 -2.55
CA TYR A 22 -2.90 2.17 -3.48
C TYR A 22 -4.02 1.22 -3.92
N ILE A 23 -4.19 1.08 -5.24
CA ILE A 23 -5.03 0.06 -5.86
C ILE A 23 -4.13 -1.09 -6.31
N ASP A 24 -3.52 -1.77 -5.37
CA ASP A 24 -2.87 -3.04 -5.67
C ASP A 24 -2.50 -3.80 -4.40
N GLN A 25 -1.96 -4.98 -4.63
CA GLN A 25 -1.46 -5.97 -3.69
C GLN A 25 -0.23 -5.51 -2.90
N GLY A 26 0.39 -4.40 -3.30
CA GLY A 26 1.40 -3.69 -2.53
C GLY A 26 0.76 -2.94 -1.36
N ILE A 27 0.22 -3.68 -0.40
CA ILE A 27 -0.52 -3.10 0.72
C ILE A 27 0.50 -2.59 1.77
N TYR A 28 1.08 -1.41 1.52
CA TYR A 28 1.96 -0.72 2.46
C TYR A 28 1.25 0.39 3.26
N ALA A 29 -0.04 0.60 2.97
CA ALA A 29 -0.84 1.66 3.57
C ALA A 29 -1.80 1.12 4.64
N ASP A 30 -2.16 1.98 5.59
CA ASP A 30 -3.16 1.69 6.62
C ASP A 30 -4.58 1.59 6.04
N THR A 31 -4.81 2.13 4.83
CA THR A 31 -6.07 2.03 4.08
C THR A 31 -5.79 1.83 2.59
N GLY A 32 -6.74 1.25 1.87
CA GLY A 32 -6.64 1.09 0.43
C GLY A 32 -7.88 0.49 -0.20
N GLY A 33 -7.75 0.01 -1.43
CA GLY A 33 -8.85 -0.63 -2.15
C GLY A 33 -8.36 -1.79 -3.00
N ILE A 34 -9.20 -2.80 -3.11
CA ILE A 34 -8.98 -3.99 -3.92
C ILE A 34 -10.07 -4.05 -4.97
N VAL A 35 -9.68 -4.14 -6.24
CA VAL A 35 -10.60 -4.27 -7.39
C VAL A 35 -10.67 -5.72 -7.86
N ARG A 36 -11.82 -6.13 -8.41
CA ARG A 36 -12.02 -7.52 -8.87
C ARG A 36 -10.97 -7.97 -9.89
N GLU A 37 -10.62 -7.11 -10.84
CA GLU A 37 -9.66 -7.39 -11.91
C GLU A 37 -8.24 -7.72 -11.40
N ASN A 38 -7.83 -7.16 -10.25
CA ASN A 38 -6.51 -7.36 -9.66
C ASN A 38 -6.57 -8.29 -8.44
N PHE A 39 -7.66 -9.05 -8.28
CA PHE A 39 -7.83 -9.96 -7.16
C PHE A 39 -7.05 -11.27 -7.38
N SER A 40 -5.75 -11.21 -7.15
CA SER A 40 -4.82 -12.35 -7.07
C SER A 40 -4.11 -12.43 -5.72
N GLY A 41 -3.40 -13.51 -5.42
CA GLY A 41 -2.70 -13.72 -4.13
C GLY A 41 -3.59 -13.99 -2.91
N PHE A 42 -4.90 -14.06 -3.17
CA PHE A 42 -6.02 -14.69 -2.45
C PHE A 42 -5.83 -16.18 -2.16
N ASN A 43 -5.90 -16.64 -0.90
CA ASN A 43 -6.27 -18.04 -0.61
C ASN A 43 -7.80 -18.31 -0.66
N VAL A 44 -8.59 -17.28 -0.98
CA VAL A 44 -10.04 -17.34 -1.18
C VAL A 44 -10.41 -16.69 -2.52
N ARG A 45 -11.65 -16.89 -2.97
CA ARG A 45 -12.22 -16.17 -4.12
C ARG A 45 -12.70 -14.77 -3.72
N PHE A 46 -12.81 -13.85 -4.69
CA PHE A 46 -13.25 -12.48 -4.45
C PHE A 46 -14.61 -12.40 -3.72
N ASP A 47 -15.54 -13.29 -4.06
CA ASP A 47 -16.88 -13.36 -3.48
C ASP A 47 -16.88 -13.75 -1.98
N TYR A 48 -15.73 -14.11 -1.41
CA TYR A 48 -15.57 -14.21 0.05
C TYR A 48 -15.92 -12.90 0.74
N PHE A 49 -15.65 -11.76 0.09
CA PHE A 49 -15.93 -10.41 0.58
C PHE A 49 -17.27 -9.83 0.12
N LYS A 50 -18.23 -10.68 -0.30
CA LYS A 50 -19.50 -10.25 -0.93
C LYS A 50 -20.27 -9.15 -0.20
N ASN A 51 -20.16 -9.09 1.12
CA ASN A 51 -20.86 -8.09 1.94
C ASN A 51 -20.21 -6.70 1.87
N TYR A 52 -19.06 -6.54 1.22
CA TYR A 52 -18.33 -5.26 1.08
C TYR A 52 -18.06 -4.90 -0.38
N ILE A 53 -18.44 -5.77 -1.33
CA ILE A 53 -18.31 -5.51 -2.76
C ILE A 53 -19.22 -4.33 -3.12
N GLN A 54 -18.62 -3.31 -3.72
CA GLN A 54 -19.27 -2.07 -4.11
C GLN A 54 -18.52 -1.44 -5.29
N GLU A 55 -19.02 -0.31 -5.77
CA GLU A 55 -18.28 0.53 -6.71
C GLU A 55 -17.33 1.47 -5.97
N ILE A 56 -16.02 1.31 -6.15
CA ILE A 56 -14.98 2.11 -5.50
C ILE A 56 -14.31 3.10 -6.46
N ASP A 57 -13.80 4.20 -5.92
CA ASP A 57 -13.07 5.22 -6.65
C ASP A 57 -11.63 4.78 -6.91
N CYS A 58 -11.29 4.51 -8.16
CA CYS A 58 -9.97 4.07 -8.56
C CYS A 58 -9.19 5.20 -9.26
N PRO A 59 -8.15 5.78 -8.63
CA PRO A 59 -7.22 6.62 -9.36
C PRO A 59 -6.51 5.85 -10.49
N VAL A 60 -6.51 6.44 -11.68
CA VAL A 60 -5.74 5.99 -12.83
C VAL A 60 -4.80 7.11 -13.24
N GLU A 61 -3.50 6.81 -13.24
CA GLU A 61 -2.47 7.75 -13.68
C GLU A 61 -2.72 8.10 -15.16
N LEU A 62 -2.83 9.40 -15.43
CA LEU A 62 -2.91 9.96 -16.78
C LEU A 62 -1.50 10.24 -17.30
N ASP A 63 -0.69 10.86 -16.45
CA ASP A 63 0.66 11.30 -16.78
C ASP A 63 1.45 11.59 -15.50
N SER A 64 2.76 11.71 -15.62
CA SER A 64 3.63 12.12 -14.54
C SER A 64 4.82 12.95 -15.02
N VAL A 65 5.15 13.98 -14.24
CA VAL A 65 6.26 14.89 -14.51
C VAL A 65 7.27 14.83 -13.38
N ILE A 66 8.53 15.07 -13.73
CA ILE A 66 9.63 15.13 -12.77
C ILE A 66 9.93 16.59 -12.49
N ILE A 67 9.96 16.96 -11.22
CA ILE A 67 10.36 18.28 -10.75
C ILE A 67 11.74 18.11 -10.11
N VAL A 68 12.75 18.75 -10.67
CA VAL A 68 14.11 18.78 -10.12
C VAL A 68 14.17 19.86 -9.05
N ASN A 69 14.50 19.47 -7.82
CA ASN A 69 14.47 20.36 -6.67
C ASN A 69 15.71 21.27 -6.57
N ASP A 70 16.87 20.81 -7.07
CA ASP A 70 18.10 21.61 -7.19
C ASP A 70 18.64 21.54 -8.63
N LYS A 71 18.84 22.72 -9.24
CA LYS A 71 19.41 22.87 -10.58
C LYS A 71 20.76 22.15 -10.74
N LYS A 72 21.56 22.00 -9.68
CA LYS A 72 22.82 21.25 -9.72
C LYS A 72 22.63 19.77 -10.06
N ASP A 73 21.49 19.19 -9.71
CA ASP A 73 21.16 17.79 -9.97
C ASP A 73 20.51 17.55 -11.34
N SER A 74 20.10 18.62 -12.05
CA SER A 74 19.36 18.53 -13.33
C SER A 74 19.93 17.51 -14.31
N LYS A 75 21.22 17.60 -14.65
CA LYS A 75 21.88 16.67 -15.60
C LYS A 75 21.86 15.22 -15.12
N ARG A 76 22.03 14.99 -13.81
CA ARG A 76 22.00 13.65 -13.21
C ARG A 76 20.59 13.05 -13.33
N ILE A 77 19.58 13.86 -13.03
CA ILE A 77 18.17 13.47 -13.03
C ILE A 77 17.64 13.27 -14.45
N GLU A 78 17.96 14.17 -15.38
CA GLU A 78 17.65 14.01 -16.80
C GLU A 78 18.21 12.72 -17.37
N LYS A 79 19.45 12.38 -17.01
CA LYS A 79 20.05 11.10 -17.40
C LYS A 79 19.32 9.90 -16.77
N HIS A 80 18.94 10.00 -15.50
CA HIS A 80 18.20 8.95 -14.80
C HIS A 80 16.84 8.67 -15.44
N PHE A 81 16.11 9.72 -15.83
CA PHE A 81 14.77 9.62 -16.42
C PHE A 81 14.74 9.64 -17.96
N LYS A 82 15.89 9.58 -18.63
CA LYS A 82 16.01 9.71 -20.09
C LYS A 82 15.09 8.73 -20.85
N SER A 83 14.93 7.51 -20.35
CA SER A 83 14.10 6.48 -20.97
C SER A 83 12.61 6.55 -20.58
N SER A 84 12.24 7.37 -19.60
CA SER A 84 10.87 7.41 -19.07
C SER A 84 9.90 8.17 -19.98
N GLY A 85 10.40 9.01 -20.88
CA GLY A 85 9.57 9.90 -21.70
C GLY A 85 8.87 11.03 -20.91
N ARG A 86 9.07 11.10 -19.59
CA ARG A 86 8.44 12.10 -18.72
C ARG A 86 8.96 13.50 -18.99
N LYS A 87 8.08 14.49 -18.90
CA LYS A 87 8.48 15.90 -18.90
C LYS A 87 9.24 16.21 -17.61
N ILE A 88 10.35 16.92 -17.74
CA ILE A 88 11.20 17.33 -16.62
C ILE A 88 11.14 18.86 -16.50
N PHE A 89 10.86 19.33 -15.29
CA PHE A 89 10.88 20.73 -14.90
C PHE A 89 12.03 20.95 -13.93
N VAL A 90 12.82 22.01 -14.15
CA VAL A 90 13.86 22.42 -13.20
C VAL A 90 13.31 23.58 -12.38
N LYS A 91 13.20 23.38 -11.07
CA LYS A 91 12.70 24.38 -10.13
C LYS A 91 13.80 25.42 -9.90
N GLU A 92 13.67 26.59 -10.50
CA GLU A 92 14.53 27.73 -10.19
C GLU A 92 13.97 28.53 -9.01
N ASN A 93 12.64 28.63 -8.93
CA ASN A 93 11.87 29.17 -7.82
C ASN A 93 10.41 28.70 -7.93
N GLU A 94 9.60 28.92 -6.87
CA GLU A 94 8.20 28.49 -6.84
C GLU A 94 7.32 29.16 -7.90
N ASN A 95 7.55 30.45 -8.21
CA ASN A 95 6.72 31.18 -9.17
C ASN A 95 6.92 30.68 -10.60
N GLN A 96 8.18 30.41 -10.98
CA GLN A 96 8.51 29.84 -12.27
C GLN A 96 7.96 28.42 -12.40
N LEU A 97 8.15 27.57 -11.38
CA LEU A 97 7.59 26.22 -11.40
C LEU A 97 6.06 26.25 -11.54
N HIS A 98 5.39 27.14 -10.80
CA HIS A 98 3.94 27.27 -10.87
C HIS A 98 3.48 27.72 -12.27
N HIS A 99 4.18 28.67 -12.89
CA HIS A 99 3.90 29.11 -14.26
C HIS A 99 4.06 27.96 -15.27
N ASP A 100 5.21 27.29 -15.25
CA ASP A 100 5.54 26.22 -16.19
C ASP A 100 4.58 25.03 -16.05
N LEU A 101 4.23 24.65 -14.82
CA LEU A 101 3.22 23.61 -14.57
C LEU A 101 1.84 24.04 -15.06
N THR A 102 1.45 25.29 -14.86
CA THR A 102 0.15 25.80 -15.33
C THR A 102 0.06 25.78 -16.86
N GLU A 103 1.11 26.19 -17.57
CA GLU A 103 1.15 26.12 -19.04
C GLU A 103 1.12 24.68 -19.56
N PHE A 104 1.89 23.79 -18.93
CA PHE A 104 1.88 22.37 -19.23
C PHE A 104 0.49 21.75 -19.03
N GLU A 105 -0.16 22.05 -17.92
CA GLU A 105 -1.49 21.54 -17.59
C GLU A 105 -2.55 22.05 -18.56
N LYS A 106 -2.48 23.31 -18.99
CA LYS A 106 -3.39 23.86 -20.00
C LYS A 106 -3.20 23.20 -21.36
N SER A 107 -1.95 23.07 -21.81
CA SER A 107 -1.63 22.48 -23.12
C SER A 107 -1.92 20.97 -23.19
N SER A 108 -1.83 20.27 -22.05
CA SER A 108 -2.07 18.83 -21.94
C SER A 108 -3.49 18.47 -21.49
N GLY A 109 -4.34 19.47 -21.20
CA GLY A 109 -5.72 19.25 -20.75
C GLY A 109 -5.86 18.75 -19.29
N TYR A 110 -4.84 18.97 -18.45
CA TYR A 110 -4.78 18.50 -17.06
C TYR A 110 -5.24 19.54 -16.02
N SER A 111 -5.67 20.73 -16.43
CA SER A 111 -5.98 21.85 -15.53
C SER A 111 -6.99 21.53 -14.41
N ASN A 112 -7.87 20.54 -14.60
CA ASN A 112 -8.88 20.13 -13.61
C ASN A 112 -8.69 18.68 -13.12
N THR A 113 -7.50 18.11 -13.31
CA THR A 113 -7.21 16.74 -12.87
C THR A 113 -6.73 16.70 -11.42
N ALA A 114 -6.97 15.58 -10.74
CA ALA A 114 -6.43 15.35 -9.41
C ALA A 114 -4.91 15.17 -9.49
N LYS A 115 -4.20 15.64 -8.47
CA LYS A 115 -2.74 15.66 -8.42
C LYS A 115 -2.23 14.99 -7.15
N CYS A 116 -1.10 14.30 -7.26
CA CYS A 116 -0.38 13.79 -6.09
C CYS A 116 1.12 13.99 -6.28
N LEU A 117 1.78 14.36 -5.19
CA LEU A 117 3.21 14.58 -5.12
C LEU A 117 3.84 13.39 -4.40
N ASP A 118 4.67 12.64 -5.11
CA ASP A 118 5.60 11.72 -4.49
C ASP A 118 6.93 12.44 -4.31
N ASP A 119 7.12 13.02 -3.12
CA ASP A 119 8.35 13.72 -2.79
C ASP A 119 9.40 12.76 -2.23
N PHE A 120 10.54 12.72 -2.90
CA PHE A 120 11.71 11.98 -2.47
C PHE A 120 12.79 12.99 -2.10
N GLU A 121 12.64 13.65 -0.95
CA GLU A 121 13.51 14.76 -0.51
C GLU A 121 15.00 14.43 -0.67
N TYR A 122 15.41 13.20 -0.34
CA TYR A 122 16.80 12.75 -0.42
C TYR A 122 17.32 12.47 -1.83
N MET A 123 16.43 12.34 -2.82
CA MET A 123 16.79 12.01 -4.20
C MET A 123 17.08 13.27 -5.03
N GLY A 124 16.59 14.44 -4.61
CA GLY A 124 16.75 15.71 -5.31
C GLY A 124 15.69 15.95 -6.41
N TRP A 125 14.63 15.15 -6.44
CA TRP A 125 13.48 15.33 -7.32
C TRP A 125 12.17 14.94 -6.66
N THR A 126 11.09 15.52 -7.16
CA THR A 126 9.71 15.21 -6.81
C THR A 126 8.99 14.71 -8.06
N ILE A 127 8.11 13.71 -7.92
CA ILE A 127 7.26 13.26 -9.02
C ILE A 127 5.86 13.81 -8.80
N LEU A 128 5.39 14.65 -9.72
CA LEU A 128 4.00 15.11 -9.75
C LEU A 128 3.23 14.22 -10.72
N LYS A 129 2.24 13.51 -10.20
CA LYS A 129 1.41 12.59 -10.95
C LYS A 129 -0.01 13.14 -11.10
N TYR A 130 -0.56 13.03 -12.30
CA TYR A 130 -1.89 13.49 -12.67
C TYR A 130 -2.83 12.29 -12.80
N TYR A 131 -4.04 12.41 -12.29
CA TYR A 131 -4.98 11.29 -12.21
C TYR A 131 -6.38 11.68 -12.63
N LYS A 132 -7.08 10.68 -13.17
CA LYS A 132 -8.54 10.64 -13.17
C LYS A 132 -9.02 9.57 -12.21
N THR A 133 -10.17 9.81 -11.60
CA THR A 133 -10.89 8.78 -10.87
C THR A 133 -11.81 8.05 -11.82
N ILE A 134 -11.70 6.73 -11.89
CA ILE A 134 -12.69 5.88 -12.53
C ILE A 134 -13.35 5.00 -11.48
N LYS A 135 -14.54 4.52 -11.79
CA LYS A 135 -15.29 3.63 -10.91
C LYS A 135 -15.03 2.18 -11.29
N LYS A 136 -14.70 1.33 -10.30
CA LYS A 136 -14.56 -0.12 -10.51
C LYS A 136 -15.22 -0.91 -9.40
N GLU A 137 -15.61 -2.13 -9.69
CA GLU A 137 -16.11 -3.07 -8.69
C GLU A 137 -14.96 -3.55 -7.78
N GLY A 138 -15.13 -3.39 -6.48
CA GLY A 138 -14.07 -3.59 -5.49
C GLY A 138 -14.59 -3.49 -4.06
N PHE A 139 -13.66 -3.41 -3.11
CA PHE A 139 -13.94 -3.03 -1.73
C PHE A 139 -12.77 -2.21 -1.18
N TYR A 140 -13.06 -1.28 -0.27
CA TYR A 140 -12.03 -0.61 0.51
C TYR A 140 -11.56 -1.51 1.65
N TYR A 141 -10.36 -1.28 2.17
CA TYR A 141 -9.89 -1.94 3.37
C TYR A 141 -9.18 -0.98 4.31
N LYS A 142 -9.16 -1.36 5.59
CA LYS A 142 -8.47 -0.64 6.67
C LYS A 142 -7.72 -1.60 7.58
N LYS A 143 -6.53 -1.20 7.99
CA LYS A 143 -5.69 -1.92 8.94
C LYS A 143 -6.37 -2.03 10.30
N SER A 144 -6.40 -3.24 10.82
CA SER A 144 -6.98 -3.61 12.11
C SER A 144 -5.95 -4.21 13.08
N GLY A 145 -4.77 -4.57 12.59
CA GLY A 145 -3.69 -5.13 13.41
C GLY A 145 -2.37 -5.18 12.66
N TYR A 146 -1.26 -5.23 13.40
CA TYR A 146 0.08 -5.37 12.85
C TYR A 146 0.97 -6.08 13.86
N GLN A 147 1.79 -7.00 13.37
CA GLN A 147 2.87 -7.58 14.15
C GLN A 147 4.11 -7.71 13.28
N ARG A 148 5.22 -7.18 13.80
CA ARG A 148 6.56 -7.33 13.24
C ARG A 148 7.32 -8.39 14.02
N LYS A 149 7.99 -9.31 13.30
CA LYS A 149 8.85 -10.35 13.91
C LYS A 149 8.08 -11.23 14.91
N GLY A 150 8.80 -12.06 15.67
CA GLY A 150 8.19 -12.88 16.70
C GLY A 150 7.46 -14.13 16.19
N MET A 151 7.70 -14.51 14.93
CA MET A 151 7.16 -15.73 14.33
C MET A 151 8.28 -16.77 14.14
N ASN A 152 8.01 -18.02 14.51
CA ASN A 152 8.95 -19.12 14.32
C ASN A 152 8.95 -19.64 12.87
N ASN A 153 9.87 -20.58 12.58
CA ASN A 153 10.07 -21.13 11.23
C ASN A 153 8.83 -21.84 10.64
N LYS A 154 7.87 -22.29 11.46
CA LYS A 154 6.64 -22.92 10.96
C LYS A 154 5.75 -21.92 10.22
N PHE A 155 5.80 -20.65 10.62
CA PHE A 155 5.12 -19.55 9.93
C PHE A 155 5.63 -19.45 8.48
N TYR A 156 6.95 -19.29 8.32
CA TYR A 156 7.61 -19.13 7.02
C TYR A 156 7.30 -20.29 6.08
N LYS A 157 7.41 -21.53 6.57
CA LYS A 157 7.12 -22.71 5.75
C LYS A 157 5.69 -22.73 5.20
N ARG A 158 4.72 -22.24 5.97
CA ARG A 158 3.31 -22.22 5.57
C ARG A 158 2.99 -21.04 4.66
N PHE A 159 3.37 -19.82 5.05
CA PHE A 159 2.87 -18.60 4.43
C PHE A 159 3.79 -18.02 3.35
N CYS A 160 5.04 -18.49 3.25
CA CYS A 160 6.03 -17.96 2.31
C CYS A 160 6.49 -18.98 1.25
N SER A 161 5.79 -20.11 1.12
CA SER A 161 6.15 -21.18 0.17
C SER A 161 5.37 -21.12 -1.14
N SER A 162 4.52 -20.11 -1.34
CA SER A 162 3.64 -20.00 -2.50
C SER A 162 3.49 -18.55 -2.97
N ASN A 163 2.81 -18.34 -4.10
CA ASN A 163 2.43 -17.01 -4.62
C ASN A 163 1.19 -16.42 -3.91
N ILE A 164 0.85 -16.93 -2.72
CA ILE A 164 -0.24 -16.44 -1.87
C ILE A 164 0.41 -15.63 -0.76
N TYR A 165 -0.02 -14.38 -0.60
CA TYR A 165 0.47 -13.47 0.44
C TYR A 165 -0.69 -12.79 1.19
N ASN A 166 -1.95 -13.08 0.83
CA ASN A 166 -3.15 -12.69 1.58
C ASN A 166 -3.94 -13.93 2.03
N PHE A 167 -4.22 -14.00 3.33
CA PHE A 167 -4.86 -15.15 3.98
C PHE A 167 -6.13 -14.69 4.70
N ALA A 168 -7.29 -15.12 4.23
CA ALA A 168 -8.60 -14.64 4.72
C ALA A 168 -9.35 -15.65 5.59
N LEU A 169 -8.85 -16.88 5.69
CA LEU A 169 -9.50 -17.95 6.44
C LEU A 169 -9.13 -17.90 7.93
N LYS A 170 -10.09 -18.22 8.80
CA LYS A 170 -9.87 -18.21 10.26
C LYS A 170 -8.73 -19.14 10.67
N GLU A 171 -8.61 -20.29 10.01
CA GLU A 171 -7.57 -21.27 10.33
C GLU A 171 -6.16 -20.72 10.11
N ASP A 172 -5.97 -19.76 9.19
CA ASP A 172 -4.68 -19.12 8.96
C ASP A 172 -4.31 -18.13 10.07
N PHE A 173 -5.30 -17.40 10.59
CA PHE A 173 -5.12 -16.54 11.76
C PHE A 173 -4.76 -17.36 12.99
N ASP A 174 -5.50 -18.44 13.24
CA ASP A 174 -5.26 -19.33 14.37
C ASP A 174 -3.89 -20.03 14.25
N TYR A 175 -3.52 -20.49 13.05
CA TYR A 175 -2.20 -21.07 12.82
C TYR A 175 -1.08 -20.05 13.04
N SER A 176 -1.30 -18.79 12.66
CA SER A 176 -0.33 -17.72 12.88
C SER A 176 -0.08 -17.45 14.36
N LEU A 177 -1.13 -17.49 15.20
CA LEU A 177 -0.97 -17.39 16.65
C LEU A 177 -0.09 -18.51 17.21
N LEU A 178 -0.25 -19.75 16.72
CA LEU A 178 0.60 -20.89 17.13
C LEU A 178 2.06 -20.72 16.75
N CYS A 179 2.35 -19.83 15.81
CA CYS A 179 3.71 -19.53 15.39
C CYS A 179 4.36 -18.38 16.17
N VAL A 180 3.61 -17.68 17.04
CA VAL A 180 4.15 -16.61 17.88
C VAL A 180 5.07 -17.20 18.93
N ASP A 181 6.35 -16.85 18.85
CA ASP A 181 7.42 -17.54 19.58
C ASP A 181 8.64 -16.63 19.84
N TYR A 182 9.65 -17.17 20.53
CA TYR A 182 10.95 -16.54 20.68
C TYR A 182 11.58 -16.25 19.30
N TYR A 183 12.02 -15.01 19.11
CA TYR A 183 12.64 -14.55 17.87
C TYR A 183 14.04 -13.99 18.09
N TRP A 184 14.29 -13.37 19.25
CA TRP A 184 15.62 -12.92 19.66
C TRP A 184 16.15 -13.80 20.79
N GLU A 185 17.47 -13.94 20.89
CA GLU A 185 18.12 -14.61 22.03
C GLU A 185 17.79 -13.91 23.37
N SER A 186 17.48 -12.61 23.31
CA SER A 186 17.05 -11.82 24.46
C SER A 186 15.57 -11.94 24.81
N ASP A 187 14.75 -12.64 24.00
CA ASP A 187 13.32 -12.79 24.30
C ASP A 187 13.13 -13.58 25.60
N THR A 188 12.34 -13.04 26.51
CA THR A 188 11.93 -13.76 27.72
C THR A 188 10.55 -14.42 27.51
N ARG A 189 10.22 -15.39 28.36
CA ARG A 189 8.89 -16.01 28.34
C ARG A 189 7.77 -14.99 28.48
N ILE A 190 7.95 -13.98 29.33
CA ILE A 190 6.97 -12.91 29.57
C ILE A 190 6.73 -12.13 28.27
N MET A 191 7.80 -11.75 27.58
CA MET A 191 7.71 -11.03 26.29
C MET A 191 6.96 -11.85 25.23
N VAL A 192 7.19 -13.16 25.17
CA VAL A 192 6.47 -14.04 24.23
C VAL A 192 4.98 -14.13 24.58
N GLU A 193 4.62 -14.24 25.86
CA GLU A 193 3.22 -14.28 26.29
C GLU A 193 2.50 -12.94 26.07
N GLU A 194 3.17 -11.81 26.29
CA GLU A 194 2.65 -10.48 25.94
C GLU A 194 2.41 -10.36 24.42
N ARG A 195 3.37 -10.82 23.60
CA ARG A 195 3.23 -10.84 22.14
C ARG A 195 2.04 -11.68 21.70
N LYS A 196 1.84 -12.87 22.28
CA LYS A 196 0.66 -13.71 22.02
C LYS A 196 -0.64 -13.02 22.43
N LYS A 197 -0.64 -12.29 23.54
CA LYS A 197 -1.83 -11.55 24.02
C LYS A 197 -2.19 -10.42 23.05
N GLU A 198 -1.22 -9.65 22.59
CA GLU A 198 -1.44 -8.61 21.59
C GLU A 198 -1.85 -9.21 20.23
N PHE A 199 -1.23 -10.32 19.81
CA PHE A 199 -1.66 -11.03 18.60
C PHE A 199 -3.12 -11.48 18.70
N ASN A 200 -3.52 -12.07 19.83
CA ASN A 200 -4.91 -12.44 20.07
C ASN A 200 -5.85 -11.25 19.94
N LYS A 201 -5.51 -10.11 20.56
CA LYS A 201 -6.32 -8.90 20.50
C LYS A 201 -6.45 -8.36 19.06
N SER A 202 -5.34 -8.21 18.36
CA SER A 202 -5.28 -7.54 17.06
C SER A 202 -5.70 -8.43 15.89
N PHE A 203 -5.53 -9.75 15.99
CA PHE A 203 -5.78 -10.69 14.90
C PHE A 203 -6.97 -11.60 15.19
N ILE A 204 -6.96 -12.29 16.34
CA ILE A 204 -7.93 -13.36 16.61
C ILE A 204 -9.30 -12.81 17.02
N ASN A 205 -9.32 -11.91 18.01
CA ASN A 205 -10.55 -11.32 18.56
C ASN A 205 -11.19 -10.33 17.57
N ASN A 206 -10.36 -9.67 16.76
CA ASN A 206 -10.81 -8.75 15.73
C ASN A 206 -11.16 -9.46 14.41
N PHE A 207 -10.97 -10.78 14.28
CA PHE A 207 -11.28 -11.49 13.04
C PHE A 207 -12.78 -11.44 12.72
N GLU A 208 -13.10 -11.20 11.46
CA GLU A 208 -14.47 -11.18 10.96
C GLU A 208 -14.55 -11.93 9.62
N LYS A 209 -15.36 -12.99 9.60
CA LYS A 209 -15.49 -13.85 8.41
C LYS A 209 -16.09 -13.06 7.24
N GLY A 210 -15.42 -13.10 6.09
CA GLY A 210 -15.83 -12.36 4.91
C GLY A 210 -15.44 -10.86 4.93
N ALA A 211 -14.69 -10.41 5.93
CA ALA A 211 -14.14 -9.05 6.00
C ALA A 211 -12.63 -9.05 6.23
N SER A 212 -12.16 -9.92 7.12
CA SER A 212 -10.77 -9.99 7.54
C SER A 212 -9.87 -10.71 6.55
N PHE A 213 -8.66 -10.18 6.38
CA PHE A 213 -7.54 -10.89 5.77
C PHE A 213 -6.22 -10.46 6.39
N MET A 214 -5.27 -11.38 6.42
CA MET A 214 -3.92 -11.20 6.90
C MET A 214 -2.97 -11.14 5.70
N MET A 215 -2.23 -10.05 5.56
CA MET A 215 -1.15 -9.94 4.58
C MET A 215 0.19 -10.28 5.23
N VAL A 216 1.04 -10.99 4.49
CA VAL A 216 2.44 -11.25 4.86
C VAL A 216 3.37 -10.49 3.90
N SER A 217 4.29 -9.70 4.44
CA SER A 217 5.29 -8.93 3.68
C SER A 217 6.71 -9.09 4.22
N TYR A 218 7.70 -8.90 3.35
CA TYR A 218 9.14 -8.98 3.64
C TYR A 218 9.76 -7.62 3.99
#